data_AF-A0AAW1K1A0-F1
#
_entry.id   AF-A0AAW1K1A0-F1
#
_cell.length_a   1.000
_cell.length_b   1.000
_cell.length_c   1.000
_cell.angle_alpha   90.00
_cell.angle_beta   90.00
_cell.angle_gamma   90.00
#
_symmetry.space_group_name_H-M   'P 1'
#
loop_
_entity.id
_entity.type
_entity.pdbx_description
1 polymer ?
#
loop_
_entity_poly.entity_id
_entity_poly.type
_entity_poly.pdbx_seq_one_letter_code
_entity_poly.pdbx_strand_id
1 'polypeptide(L)'
;MITDKSSAAYQRIAWKALKKSIHGYINKVNTSNIGIIARELLHDDIVRGRGLLCKSLIQAQAASPTFTNVYAALVAVINSKFPNIGELLLKRISGATFIAHLVNQRVAHEILALEILTLLVESPTDDSVEVAISFLKESGQKLTEVSSKGINAIFEMLRNILHEGKLEKRIQYMIEVMFQIRKDGFKDHAAIIEELDIVEEEDQFTHLITLDDVKATNSEDVLNVFKFDDKYEENEGKI
;
A
#
# COMPACT_ATOMS: atom_id res chain seq x y z
N MET A 1 -25.45 10.56 30.56
CA MET A 1 -24.52 10.50 29.41
C MET A 1 -23.13 10.80 29.94
N ILE A 2 -22.10 10.06 29.52
CA ILE A 2 -20.71 10.38 29.89
C ILE A 2 -20.30 11.55 28.99
N THR A 3 -20.12 12.74 29.57
CA THR A 3 -19.80 13.98 28.83
C THR A 3 -18.41 14.52 29.15
N ASP A 4 -17.77 14.02 30.20
CA ASP A 4 -16.42 14.41 30.61
C ASP A 4 -15.37 13.77 29.70
N LYS A 5 -14.80 14.58 28.79
CA LYS A 5 -13.77 14.17 27.82
C LYS A 5 -12.48 13.67 28.46
N SER A 6 -12.16 14.16 29.67
CA SER A 6 -10.98 13.74 30.42
C SER A 6 -11.13 12.33 31.00
N SER A 7 -12.36 11.80 31.07
CA SER A 7 -12.61 10.49 31.66
C SER A 7 -12.21 9.33 30.75
N ALA A 8 -11.63 8.28 31.33
CA ALA A 8 -11.31 7.05 30.60
C ALA A 8 -12.54 6.40 29.96
N ALA A 9 -13.71 6.56 30.57
CA ALA A 9 -14.96 6.03 30.05
C ALA A 9 -15.38 6.75 28.76
N TYR A 10 -15.28 8.08 28.71
CA TYR A 10 -15.54 8.85 27.50
C TYR A 10 -14.57 8.46 26.38
N GLN A 11 -13.27 8.47 26.67
CA GLN A 11 -12.25 8.17 25.67
C GLN A 11 -12.38 6.76 25.09
N ARG A 12 -12.81 5.77 25.90
CA ARG A 12 -13.12 4.42 25.41
C ARG A 12 -14.31 4.39 24.45
N ILE A 13 -15.35 5.18 24.71
CA ILE A 13 -16.51 5.29 23.83
C ILE A 13 -16.09 5.97 22.52
N ALA A 14 -15.36 7.09 22.59
CA ALA A 14 -14.82 7.78 21.43
C ALA A 14 -13.92 6.87 20.58
N TRP A 15 -13.02 6.10 21.21
CA TRP A 15 -12.16 5.14 20.52
C TRP A 15 -12.95 4.04 19.79
N LYS A 16 -14.01 3.50 20.42
CA LYS A 16 -14.89 2.51 19.78
C LYS A 16 -15.65 3.11 18.60
N ALA A 17 -16.10 4.35 18.72
CA ALA A 17 -16.77 5.07 17.64
C ALA A 17 -15.81 5.30 16.46
N LEU A 18 -14.60 5.82 16.73
CA LEU A 18 -13.55 6.02 15.73
C LEU A 18 -13.21 4.71 14.99
N LYS A 19 -13.01 3.62 15.73
CA LYS A 19 -12.78 2.29 15.14
C LYS A 19 -13.90 1.88 14.18
N LYS A 20 -15.16 2.07 14.58
CA LYS A 20 -16.34 1.74 13.76
C LYS A 20 -16.43 2.64 12.52
N SER A 21 -16.12 3.92 12.68
CA SER A 21 -16.11 4.92 11.62
C SER A 21 -15.09 4.58 10.54
N ILE A 22 -13.80 4.47 10.92
CA ILE A 22 -12.70 4.05 10.04
C ILE A 22 -13.04 2.76 9.29
N HIS A 23 -13.46 1.72 10.01
CA HIS A 23 -13.80 0.45 9.38
C HIS A 23 -14.97 0.58 8.39
N GLY A 24 -15.96 1.41 8.72
CA GLY A 24 -17.08 1.71 7.83
C GLY A 24 -16.65 2.41 6.54
N TYR A 25 -15.70 3.35 6.61
CA TYR A 25 -15.15 4.04 5.45
C TYR A 25 -14.36 3.10 4.54
N ILE A 26 -13.43 2.32 5.11
CA ILE A 26 -12.60 1.39 4.35
C ILE A 26 -13.45 0.34 3.61
N ASN A 27 -14.52 -0.17 4.21
CA ASN A 27 -15.37 -1.17 3.54
C ASN A 27 -16.27 -0.59 2.44
N LYS A 28 -16.44 0.73 2.37
CA LYS A 28 -17.34 1.39 1.40
C LYS A 28 -16.60 2.09 0.27
N VAL A 29 -15.29 2.32 0.41
CA VAL A 29 -14.50 3.06 -0.56
C VAL A 29 -14.46 2.34 -1.91
N ASN A 30 -14.66 3.09 -2.98
CA ASN A 30 -14.54 2.66 -4.36
C ASN A 30 -14.20 3.88 -5.24
N THR A 31 -13.94 3.65 -6.52
CA THR A 31 -13.56 4.69 -7.49
C THR A 31 -14.55 5.86 -7.53
N SER A 32 -15.86 5.59 -7.41
CA SER A 32 -16.89 6.63 -7.54
C SER A 32 -17.05 7.52 -6.29
N ASN A 33 -16.58 7.08 -5.12
CA ASN A 33 -16.82 7.78 -3.86
C ASN A 33 -15.55 8.11 -3.07
N ILE A 34 -14.36 7.77 -3.58
CA ILE A 34 -13.09 7.91 -2.86
C ILE A 34 -12.84 9.34 -2.36
N GLY A 35 -13.15 10.36 -3.16
CA GLY A 35 -12.97 11.76 -2.73
C GLY A 35 -13.88 12.16 -1.56
N ILE A 36 -15.10 11.62 -1.49
CA ILE A 36 -16.02 11.84 -0.37
C ILE A 36 -15.51 11.09 0.86
N ILE A 37 -15.17 9.81 0.72
CA ILE A 37 -14.68 8.97 1.81
C ILE A 37 -13.38 9.54 2.40
N ALA A 38 -12.45 9.97 1.56
CA ALA A 38 -11.20 10.56 2.01
C ALA A 38 -11.47 11.84 2.82
N ARG A 39 -12.36 12.72 2.33
CA ARG A 39 -12.73 13.93 3.07
C ARG A 39 -13.35 13.59 4.43
N GLU A 40 -14.31 12.67 4.48
CA GLU A 40 -14.96 12.26 5.74
C GLU A 40 -13.97 11.62 6.71
N LEU A 41 -13.09 10.75 6.22
CA LEU A 41 -12.04 10.12 7.01
C LEU A 41 -11.05 11.14 7.59
N LEU A 42 -10.75 12.22 6.87
CA LEU A 42 -9.88 13.31 7.35
C LEU A 42 -10.54 14.20 8.41
N HIS A 43 -11.86 14.13 8.59
CA HIS A 43 -12.54 14.79 9.71
C HIS A 43 -12.47 13.96 11.01
N ASP A 44 -12.19 12.65 10.91
CA ASP A 44 -11.93 11.80 12.06
C ASP A 44 -10.49 11.99 12.57
N ASP A 45 -10.26 11.73 13.86
CA ASP A 45 -8.91 11.75 14.47
C ASP A 45 -8.11 10.51 14.05
N ILE A 46 -7.69 10.48 12.78
CA ILE A 46 -6.91 9.38 12.21
C ILE A 46 -5.46 9.38 12.69
N VAL A 47 -4.97 10.46 13.29
CA VAL A 47 -3.65 10.50 13.95
C VAL A 47 -3.67 9.60 15.19
N ARG A 48 -4.70 9.76 16.03
CA ARG A 48 -4.95 8.84 17.15
C ARG A 48 -5.34 7.45 16.66
N GLY A 49 -6.16 7.39 15.61
CA GLY A 49 -6.64 6.16 14.99
C GLY A 49 -5.66 5.44 14.05
N ARG A 50 -4.42 5.91 13.88
CA ARG A 50 -3.52 5.46 12.81
C ARG A 50 -3.28 3.95 12.78
N GLY A 51 -3.18 3.32 13.96
CA GLY A 51 -3.06 1.87 14.08
C GLY A 51 -4.31 1.14 13.60
N LEU A 52 -5.49 1.64 13.97
CA LEU A 52 -6.78 1.11 13.53
C LEU A 52 -6.96 1.25 12.02
N LEU A 53 -6.57 2.40 11.46
CA LEU A 53 -6.61 2.69 10.04
C LEU A 53 -5.72 1.73 9.26
N CYS A 54 -4.43 1.63 9.63
CA CYS A 54 -3.50 0.71 8.97
C CYS A 54 -4.00 -0.74 9.03
N LYS A 55 -4.48 -1.16 10.22
CA LYS A 55 -5.05 -2.50 10.40
C LYS A 55 -6.27 -2.73 9.50
N SER A 56 -7.19 -1.77 9.43
CA SER A 56 -8.40 -1.90 8.61
C SER A 56 -8.07 -1.97 7.11
N LEU A 57 -7.12 -1.15 6.63
CA LEU A 57 -6.65 -1.18 5.24
C LEU A 57 -6.01 -2.52 4.88
N ILE A 58 -5.09 -3.03 5.71
CA ILE A 58 -4.41 -4.31 5.48
C ILE A 58 -5.44 -5.46 5.46
N GLN A 59 -6.39 -5.47 6.40
CA GLN A 59 -7.42 -6.50 6.47
C GLN A 59 -8.38 -6.43 5.28
N ALA A 60 -8.78 -5.23 4.86
CA ALA A 60 -9.67 -5.04 3.72
C ALA A 60 -8.99 -5.43 2.39
N GLN A 61 -7.70 -5.10 2.23
CA GLN A 61 -6.92 -5.50 1.07
C GLN A 61 -6.78 -7.02 0.99
N ALA A 62 -6.45 -7.69 2.10
CA ALA A 62 -6.35 -9.14 2.16
C ALA A 62 -7.70 -9.84 1.87
N ALA A 63 -8.81 -9.26 2.33
CA ALA A 63 -10.15 -9.80 2.10
C ALA A 63 -10.69 -9.48 0.70
N SER A 64 -10.22 -8.42 0.04
CA SER A 64 -10.70 -7.98 -1.26
C SER A 64 -9.58 -7.40 -2.14
N PRO A 65 -8.67 -8.25 -2.67
CA PRO A 65 -7.51 -7.81 -3.43
C PRO A 65 -7.84 -7.04 -4.71
N THR A 66 -9.03 -7.23 -5.28
CA THR A 66 -9.52 -6.52 -6.47
C THR A 66 -9.65 -5.01 -6.26
N PHE A 67 -9.70 -4.54 -5.02
CA PHE A 67 -9.78 -3.11 -4.67
C PHE A 67 -8.43 -2.54 -4.20
N THR A 68 -7.32 -3.26 -4.38
CA THR A 68 -6.01 -2.83 -3.87
C THR A 68 -5.60 -1.45 -4.41
N ASN A 69 -5.87 -1.17 -5.68
CA ASN A 69 -5.63 0.14 -6.29
C ASN A 69 -6.43 1.26 -5.62
N VAL A 70 -7.69 1.02 -5.26
CA VAL A 70 -8.55 1.98 -4.52
C VAL A 70 -7.99 2.23 -3.12
N TYR A 71 -7.57 1.17 -2.41
CA TYR A 71 -6.96 1.32 -1.09
C TYR A 71 -5.64 2.10 -1.18
N ALA A 72 -4.82 1.86 -2.20
CA ALA A 72 -3.58 2.59 -2.42
C ALA A 72 -3.82 4.08 -2.72
N ALA A 73 -4.84 4.41 -3.53
CA ALA A 73 -5.23 5.79 -3.80
C ALA A 73 -5.72 6.50 -2.51
N LEU A 74 -6.50 5.81 -1.67
CA LEU A 74 -6.94 6.38 -0.39
C LEU A 74 -5.73 6.62 0.52
N VAL A 75 -4.77 5.70 0.55
CA VAL A 75 -3.51 5.87 1.28
C VAL A 75 -2.73 7.06 0.74
N ALA A 76 -2.67 7.28 -0.57
CA ALA A 76 -2.00 8.44 -1.17
C ALA A 76 -2.57 9.77 -0.65
N VAL A 77 -3.91 9.89 -0.58
CA VAL A 77 -4.58 11.08 -0.01
C VAL A 77 -4.26 11.26 1.47
N ILE A 78 -4.26 10.19 2.25
CA ILE A 78 -3.93 10.27 3.68
C ILE A 78 -2.46 10.65 3.85
N ASN A 79 -1.58 10.09 3.03
CA ASN A 79 -0.14 10.26 3.09
C ASN A 79 0.30 11.68 2.71
N SER A 80 -0.40 12.36 1.80
CA SER A 80 -0.11 13.77 1.46
C SER A 80 -0.38 14.73 2.63
N LYS A 81 -1.25 14.36 3.57
CA LYS A 81 -1.54 15.15 4.78
C LYS A 81 -0.84 14.63 6.03
N PHE A 82 -0.66 13.31 6.13
CA PHE A 82 -0.08 12.63 7.27
C PHE A 82 0.95 11.58 6.84
N PRO A 83 2.18 11.99 6.43
CA PRO A 83 3.20 11.06 5.96
C PRO A 83 3.53 9.93 6.95
N ASN A 84 3.51 10.22 8.25
CA ASN A 84 3.74 9.23 9.31
C ASN A 84 2.75 8.05 9.28
N ILE A 85 1.51 8.26 8.79
CA ILE A 85 0.53 7.19 8.64
C ILE A 85 0.87 6.31 7.43
N GLY A 86 1.29 6.92 6.31
CA GLY A 86 1.77 6.19 5.14
C GLY A 86 3.01 5.36 5.46
N GLU A 87 3.97 5.94 6.18
CA GLU A 87 5.17 5.24 6.65
C GLU A 87 4.80 4.05 7.55
N LEU A 88 3.92 4.26 8.54
CA LEU A 88 3.45 3.20 9.44
C LEU A 88 2.76 2.07 8.67
N LEU A 89 1.98 2.40 7.63
CA LEU A 89 1.33 1.40 6.81
C LEU A 89 2.36 0.58 6.02
N LEU A 90 3.31 1.23 5.35
CA LEU A 90 4.38 0.55 4.58
C LEU A 90 5.17 -0.42 5.45
N LYS A 91 5.47 0.00 6.69
CA LYS A 91 6.11 -0.80 7.73
C LYS A 91 5.33 -2.04 8.20
N ARG A 92 4.01 -2.06 8.02
CA ARG A 92 3.12 -3.15 8.45
C ARG A 92 2.66 -4.07 7.33
N ILE A 93 2.78 -3.64 6.07
CA ILE A 93 2.33 -4.41 4.91
C ILE A 93 3.34 -5.52 4.61
N SER A 94 2.84 -6.74 4.41
CA SER A 94 3.60 -7.89 3.91
C SER A 94 3.21 -8.31 2.49
N GLY A 95 2.15 -7.72 1.92
CA GLY A 95 1.59 -8.10 0.63
C GLY A 95 2.25 -7.36 -0.55
N ALA A 96 2.88 -8.12 -1.45
CA ALA A 96 3.59 -7.59 -2.61
C ALA A 96 2.67 -6.75 -3.52
N THR A 97 1.45 -7.21 -3.80
CA THR A 97 0.48 -6.47 -4.63
C THR A 97 0.13 -5.09 -4.07
N PHE A 98 0.00 -4.95 -2.75
CA PHE A 98 -0.31 -3.65 -2.15
C PHE A 98 0.89 -2.69 -2.28
N ILE A 99 2.10 -3.19 -2.08
CA ILE A 99 3.33 -2.41 -2.31
C ILE A 99 3.42 -1.93 -3.77
N ALA A 100 3.10 -2.78 -4.74
CA ALA A 100 3.10 -2.40 -6.16
C ALA A 100 2.20 -1.17 -6.42
N HIS A 101 0.97 -1.16 -5.91
CA HIS A 101 0.08 -0.01 -6.07
C HIS A 101 0.51 1.21 -5.24
N LEU A 102 1.15 1.04 -4.07
CA LEU A 102 1.71 2.15 -3.31
C LEU A 102 2.91 2.81 -4.00
N VAL A 103 3.70 2.03 -4.76
CA VAL A 103 4.74 2.57 -5.66
C VAL A 103 4.10 3.30 -6.83
N ASN A 104 3.05 2.74 -7.44
CA ASN A 104 2.32 3.43 -8.51
C ASN A 104 1.81 4.80 -8.07
N GLN A 105 1.24 4.87 -6.86
CA GLN A 105 0.73 6.08 -6.22
C GLN A 105 1.83 6.96 -5.58
N ARG A 106 3.11 6.66 -5.80
CA ARG A 106 4.28 7.39 -5.27
C ARG A 106 4.28 7.58 -3.75
N VAL A 107 3.60 6.70 -3.02
CA VAL A 107 3.68 6.62 -1.55
C VAL A 107 5.00 5.95 -1.15
N ALA A 108 5.40 4.90 -1.86
CA ALA A 108 6.70 4.24 -1.69
C ALA A 108 7.61 4.53 -2.87
N HIS A 109 8.90 4.75 -2.59
CA HIS A 109 9.92 4.87 -3.64
C HIS A 109 10.07 3.54 -4.40
N GLU A 110 10.32 3.60 -5.70
CA GLU A 110 10.42 2.43 -6.58
C GLU A 110 11.55 1.46 -6.22
N ILE A 111 12.50 1.90 -5.39
CA ILE A 111 13.61 1.06 -4.94
C ILE A 111 13.08 -0.16 -4.17
N LEU A 112 12.01 0.01 -3.39
CA LEU A 112 11.38 -1.07 -2.65
C LEU A 112 10.83 -2.15 -3.60
N ALA A 113 10.19 -1.72 -4.70
CA ALA A 113 9.70 -2.63 -5.73
C ALA A 113 10.84 -3.39 -6.41
N LEU A 114 11.95 -2.72 -6.74
CA LEU A 114 13.12 -3.34 -7.36
C LEU A 114 13.82 -4.34 -6.42
N GLU A 115 13.90 -4.05 -5.13
CA GLU A 115 14.45 -4.98 -4.13
C GLU A 115 13.58 -6.23 -3.97
N ILE A 116 12.26 -6.06 -3.90
CA ILE A 116 11.30 -7.18 -3.85
C ILE A 116 11.44 -8.05 -5.11
N LEU A 117 11.45 -7.45 -6.29
CA LEU A 117 11.58 -8.18 -7.55
C LEU A 117 12.91 -8.92 -7.65
N THR A 118 14.01 -8.26 -7.26
CA THR A 118 15.33 -8.89 -7.22
C THR A 118 15.32 -10.10 -6.30
N LEU A 119 14.79 -9.97 -5.07
CA LEU A 119 14.71 -11.10 -4.13
C LEU A 119 13.91 -12.28 -4.70
N LEU A 120 12.78 -12.01 -5.36
CA LEU A 120 11.91 -13.05 -5.90
C LEU A 120 12.53 -13.81 -7.08
N VAL A 121 13.39 -13.15 -7.87
CA VAL A 121 13.99 -13.72 -9.09
C VAL A 121 15.45 -14.14 -8.93
N GLU A 122 16.12 -13.78 -7.84
CA GLU A 122 17.51 -14.17 -7.56
C GLU A 122 17.66 -15.68 -7.31
N SER A 123 16.71 -16.29 -6.60
CA SER A 123 16.63 -17.73 -6.37
C SER A 123 15.26 -18.25 -6.84
N PRO A 124 15.07 -18.43 -8.16
CA PRO A 124 13.76 -18.63 -8.74
C PRO A 124 13.15 -19.99 -8.37
N THR A 125 11.95 -19.97 -7.82
CA THR A 125 11.03 -21.10 -7.73
C THR A 125 9.79 -20.80 -8.55
N ASP A 126 8.95 -21.81 -8.81
CA ASP A 126 7.68 -21.59 -9.52
C ASP A 126 6.81 -20.54 -8.79
N ASP A 127 6.73 -20.61 -7.46
CA ASP A 127 5.99 -19.67 -6.64
C ASP A 127 6.60 -18.26 -6.61
N SER A 128 7.93 -18.15 -6.46
CA SER A 128 8.58 -16.83 -6.37
C SER A 128 8.46 -16.07 -7.69
N VAL A 129 8.59 -16.77 -8.81
CA VAL A 129 8.43 -16.19 -10.15
C VAL A 129 6.96 -15.85 -10.42
N GLU A 130 6.00 -16.68 -10.01
CA GLU A 130 4.58 -16.34 -10.12
C GLU A 130 4.24 -15.03 -9.38
N VAL A 131 4.76 -14.84 -8.17
CA VAL A 131 4.61 -13.60 -7.41
C VAL A 131 5.31 -12.44 -8.11
N ALA A 132 6.54 -12.63 -8.62
CA ALA A 132 7.28 -11.58 -9.33
C ALA A 132 6.55 -11.11 -10.60
N ILE A 133 6.01 -12.03 -11.39
CA ILE A 133 5.24 -11.72 -12.59
C ILE A 133 3.95 -10.98 -12.23
N SER A 134 3.24 -11.41 -11.18
CA SER A 134 2.04 -10.72 -10.71
C SER A 134 2.36 -9.31 -10.23
N PHE A 135 3.46 -9.12 -9.50
CA PHE A 135 3.93 -7.81 -9.06
C PHE A 135 4.33 -6.89 -10.22
N LEU A 136 5.05 -7.43 -11.23
CA LEU A 136 5.45 -6.71 -12.43
C LEU A 136 4.26 -6.28 -13.27
N LYS A 137 3.19 -7.08 -13.33
CA LYS A 137 1.96 -6.68 -14.01
C LYS A 137 1.37 -5.42 -13.39
N GLU A 138 1.36 -5.32 -12.06
CA GLU A 138 0.77 -4.15 -11.39
C GLU A 138 1.67 -2.91 -11.42
N SER A 139 3.00 -3.07 -11.29
CA SER A 139 3.94 -1.94 -11.12
C SER A 139 4.82 -1.62 -12.34
N GLY A 140 4.81 -2.49 -13.36
CA GLY A 140 5.80 -2.44 -14.42
C GLY A 140 5.74 -1.19 -15.31
N GLN A 141 4.56 -0.60 -15.51
CA GLN A 141 4.45 0.68 -16.20
C GLN A 141 5.17 1.78 -15.41
N LYS A 142 4.87 1.93 -14.10
CA LYS A 142 5.49 2.94 -13.25
C LYS A 142 7.01 2.74 -13.20
N LEU A 143 7.47 1.51 -12.99
CA LEU A 143 8.89 1.18 -12.97
C LEU A 143 9.59 1.50 -14.30
N THR A 144 8.90 1.36 -15.43
CA THR A 144 9.42 1.77 -16.74
C THR A 144 9.60 3.27 -16.86
N GLU A 145 8.67 4.06 -16.30
CA GLU A 145 8.72 5.53 -16.29
C GLU A 145 9.84 6.07 -15.39
N VAL A 146 9.96 5.55 -14.17
CA VAL A 146 10.84 6.13 -13.15
C VAL A 146 12.22 5.46 -13.06
N SER A 147 12.33 4.17 -13.42
CA SER A 147 13.56 3.40 -13.28
C SER A 147 13.76 2.39 -14.41
N SER A 148 13.84 2.91 -15.64
CA SER A 148 14.07 2.11 -16.85
C SER A 148 15.27 1.15 -16.74
N LYS A 149 16.38 1.58 -16.11
CA LYS A 149 17.55 0.72 -15.87
C LYS A 149 17.24 -0.42 -14.90
N GLY A 150 16.54 -0.15 -13.80
CA GLY A 150 16.19 -1.14 -12.79
C GLY A 150 15.27 -2.22 -13.36
N ILE A 151 14.18 -1.82 -14.03
CA ILE A 151 13.27 -2.78 -14.65
C ILE A 151 13.94 -3.58 -15.77
N ASN A 152 14.84 -2.97 -16.54
CA ASN A 152 15.60 -3.70 -17.57
C ASN A 152 16.41 -4.86 -16.98
N ALA A 153 17.05 -4.64 -15.82
CA ALA A 153 17.80 -5.69 -15.13
C ALA A 153 16.89 -6.86 -14.69
N ILE A 154 15.70 -6.56 -14.15
CA ILE A 154 14.72 -7.60 -13.77
C ILE A 154 14.30 -8.44 -14.97
N PHE A 155 14.02 -7.82 -16.12
CA PHE A 155 13.67 -8.57 -17.34
C PHE A 155 14.86 -9.37 -17.91
N GLU A 156 16.10 -8.91 -17.72
CA GLU A 156 17.29 -9.70 -18.07
C GLU A 156 17.36 -10.98 -17.22
N MET A 157 17.12 -10.87 -15.92
CA MET A 157 17.04 -12.01 -15.00
C MET A 157 15.93 -12.98 -15.42
N LEU A 158 14.74 -12.48 -15.72
CA LEU A 158 13.64 -13.32 -16.23
C LEU A 158 13.99 -14.04 -17.54
N ARG A 159 14.74 -13.40 -18.45
CA ARG A 159 15.22 -14.06 -19.68
C ARG A 159 16.17 -15.21 -19.36
N ASN A 160 17.11 -15.01 -18.44
CA ASN A 160 18.05 -16.04 -18.02
C ASN A 160 17.31 -17.23 -17.38
N ILE A 161 16.33 -16.95 -16.51
CA ILE A 161 15.47 -17.96 -15.88
C ILE A 161 14.73 -18.79 -16.94
N LEU A 162 14.16 -18.13 -17.94
CA LEU A 162 13.45 -18.80 -19.04
C LEU A 162 14.38 -19.69 -19.86
N HIS A 163 15.60 -19.23 -20.16
CA HIS A 163 16.60 -20.02 -20.90
C HIS A 163 17.12 -21.24 -20.13
N GLU A 164 17.24 -21.17 -18.80
CA GLU A 164 17.64 -22.32 -17.99
C GLU A 164 16.64 -23.48 -18.07
N GLY A 165 15.36 -23.19 -18.33
CA GLY A 165 14.33 -24.21 -18.61
C GLY A 165 14.00 -25.12 -17.43
N LYS A 166 14.37 -24.74 -16.18
CA LYS A 166 14.17 -25.56 -14.98
C LYS A 166 12.78 -25.44 -14.34
N LEU A 167 12.04 -24.37 -14.66
CA LEU A 167 10.71 -24.11 -14.11
C LEU A 167 9.62 -24.89 -14.85
N GLU A 168 8.46 -25.03 -14.23
CA GLU A 168 7.31 -25.65 -14.89
C GLU A 168 6.87 -24.87 -16.15
N LYS A 169 6.31 -25.58 -17.13
CA LYS A 169 5.85 -24.99 -18.40
C LYS A 169 4.87 -23.83 -18.19
N ARG A 170 4.02 -23.91 -17.16
CA ARG A 170 3.09 -22.83 -16.81
C ARG A 170 3.84 -21.54 -16.47
N ILE A 171 4.90 -21.62 -15.67
CA ILE A 171 5.67 -20.45 -15.24
C ILE A 171 6.49 -19.88 -16.39
N GLN A 172 7.05 -20.72 -17.25
CA GLN A 172 7.71 -20.28 -18.48
C GLN A 172 6.75 -19.46 -19.37
N TYR A 173 5.52 -19.95 -19.56
CA TYR A 173 4.48 -19.20 -20.28
C TYR A 173 4.13 -17.87 -19.61
N MET A 174 4.10 -17.81 -18.26
CA MET A 174 3.88 -16.56 -17.55
C MET A 174 4.99 -15.53 -17.81
N ILE A 175 6.25 -15.97 -17.90
CA ILE A 175 7.38 -15.10 -18.27
C ILE A 175 7.22 -14.59 -19.71
N GLU A 176 6.88 -15.47 -20.66
CA GLU A 176 6.64 -15.09 -22.06
C GLU A 176 5.51 -14.06 -22.19
N VAL A 177 4.40 -14.27 -21.50
CA VAL A 177 3.28 -13.30 -21.43
C VAL A 177 3.76 -11.97 -20.85
N MET A 178 4.61 -11.97 -19.82
CA MET A 178 5.16 -10.74 -19.25
C MET A 178 6.04 -9.97 -20.25
N PHE A 179 6.83 -10.66 -21.07
CA PHE A 179 7.57 -10.02 -22.16
C PHE A 179 6.63 -9.38 -23.19
N GLN A 180 5.50 -10.03 -23.49
CA GLN A 180 4.49 -9.48 -24.39
C GLN A 180 3.81 -8.23 -23.79
N ILE A 181 3.44 -8.26 -22.51
CA ILE A 181 2.88 -7.10 -21.78
C ILE A 181 3.85 -5.92 -21.82
N ARG A 182 5.15 -6.17 -21.58
CA ARG A 182 6.18 -5.13 -21.67
C ARG A 182 6.29 -4.56 -23.09
N LYS A 183 6.30 -5.42 -24.11
CA LYS A 183 6.37 -5.01 -25.52
C LYS A 183 5.18 -4.14 -25.92
N ASP A 184 4.01 -4.45 -25.38
CA ASP A 184 2.77 -3.68 -25.57
C ASP A 184 2.69 -2.43 -24.67
N GLY A 185 3.76 -2.12 -23.92
CA GLY A 185 3.86 -0.91 -23.11
C GLY A 185 2.92 -0.87 -21.91
N PHE A 186 2.52 -2.04 -21.38
CA PHE A 186 1.60 -2.14 -20.23
C PHE A 186 0.22 -1.49 -20.46
N LYS A 187 -0.23 -1.38 -21.72
CA LYS A 187 -1.51 -0.72 -22.07
C LYS A 187 -2.74 -1.23 -21.30
N ASP A 188 -2.79 -2.52 -20.97
CA ASP A 188 -3.88 -3.17 -20.21
C ASP A 188 -3.59 -3.24 -18.70
N HIS A 189 -2.45 -2.68 -18.28
CA HIS A 189 -1.86 -2.76 -16.95
C HIS A 189 -1.37 -1.38 -16.51
N ALA A 190 -2.26 -0.39 -16.62
CA ALA A 190 -1.94 0.99 -16.24
C ALA A 190 -1.59 1.08 -14.74
N ALA A 191 -0.54 1.81 -14.40
CA ALA A 191 -0.08 2.00 -13.03
C ALA A 191 -1.14 2.64 -12.14
N ILE A 192 -1.79 3.69 -12.66
CA ILE A 192 -2.89 4.40 -12.03
C ILE A 192 -3.97 4.59 -13.10
N ILE A 193 -5.23 4.32 -12.74
CA ILE A 193 -6.39 4.68 -13.55
C ILE A 193 -6.80 6.12 -13.23
N GLU A 194 -7.34 6.85 -14.20
CA GLU A 194 -7.64 8.28 -14.11
C GLU A 194 -8.51 8.62 -12.88
N GLU A 195 -9.48 7.78 -12.53
CA GLU A 195 -10.37 8.01 -11.38
C GLU A 195 -9.67 7.89 -10.02
N LEU A 196 -8.45 7.35 -9.98
CA LEU A 196 -7.65 7.15 -8.77
C LEU A 196 -6.40 8.03 -8.73
N ASP A 197 -6.19 8.89 -9.72
CA ASP A 197 -5.16 9.92 -9.72
C ASP A 197 -5.71 11.20 -9.10
N ILE A 198 -5.81 11.18 -7.76
CA ILE A 198 -6.57 12.18 -6.99
C ILE A 198 -5.68 13.04 -6.06
N VAL A 199 -4.36 12.93 -6.19
CA VAL A 199 -3.38 13.70 -5.42
C VAL A 199 -2.38 14.32 -6.38
N GLU A 200 -2.37 15.65 -6.42
CA GLU A 200 -1.44 16.43 -7.23
C GLU A 200 0.01 16.07 -6.89
N GLU A 201 0.90 16.04 -7.90
CA GLU A 201 2.29 15.61 -7.72
C GLU A 201 3.05 16.41 -6.65
N GLU A 202 2.76 17.71 -6.53
CA GLU A 202 3.40 18.61 -5.56
C GLU A 202 2.97 18.37 -4.10
N ASP A 203 1.81 17.73 -3.89
CA ASP A 203 1.29 17.35 -2.59
C ASP A 203 1.74 15.94 -2.17
N GLN A 204 2.38 15.18 -3.06
CA GLN A 204 2.80 13.81 -2.79
C GLN A 204 4.04 13.77 -1.87
N PHE A 205 4.06 12.78 -0.99
CA PHE A 205 5.22 12.46 -0.15
C PHE A 205 5.68 11.02 -0.41
N THR A 206 6.87 10.84 -0.95
CA THR A 206 7.41 9.51 -1.26
C THR A 206 8.36 9.04 -0.17
N HIS A 207 8.02 7.90 0.45
CA HIS A 207 8.85 7.28 1.48
C HIS A 207 9.97 6.47 0.85
N LEU A 208 11.22 6.77 1.23
CA LEU A 208 12.37 5.94 0.92
C LEU A 208 12.50 4.87 2.02
N ILE A 209 11.89 3.71 1.78
CA ILE A 209 11.93 2.54 2.67
C ILE A 209 12.54 1.38 1.89
N THR A 210 13.52 0.70 2.48
CA THR A 210 14.13 -0.50 1.92
C THR A 210 13.42 -1.77 2.40
N LEU A 211 13.64 -2.88 1.71
CA LEU A 211 13.12 -4.19 2.12
C LEU A 211 13.62 -4.60 3.51
N ASP A 212 14.83 -4.21 3.89
CA ASP A 212 15.38 -4.49 5.20
C ASP A 212 14.73 -3.65 6.31
N ASP A 213 14.34 -2.40 6.01
CA ASP A 213 13.53 -1.60 6.91
C ASP A 213 12.19 -2.28 7.18
N VAL A 214 11.51 -2.78 6.13
CA VAL A 214 10.24 -3.51 6.27
C VAL A 214 10.42 -4.77 7.14
N LYS A 215 11.54 -5.50 6.99
CA LYS A 215 11.84 -6.70 7.81
C LYS A 215 12.20 -6.38 9.26
N ALA A 216 12.90 -5.27 9.49
CA ALA A 216 13.38 -4.88 10.81
C ALA A 216 12.30 -4.18 11.67
N THR A 217 11.13 -3.91 11.09
CA THR A 217 10.17 -3.02 11.72
C THR A 217 9.38 -3.67 12.87
N ASN A 218 9.28 -2.92 13.97
CA ASN A 218 8.25 -3.10 14.99
C ASN A 218 6.89 -2.70 14.40
N SER A 219 5.96 -3.66 14.30
CA SER A 219 4.59 -3.43 13.81
C SER A 219 3.81 -2.38 14.62
N GLU A 220 4.30 -1.95 15.78
CA GLU A 220 3.63 -0.99 16.68
C GLU A 220 2.19 -1.43 17.00
N ASP A 221 1.94 -2.73 17.14
CA ASP A 221 0.59 -3.28 17.33
C ASP A 221 -0.13 -2.72 18.56
N VAL A 222 0.62 -2.16 19.50
CA VAL A 222 0.11 -1.42 20.66
C VAL A 222 -0.77 -0.23 20.27
N LEU A 223 -0.62 0.33 19.06
CA LEU A 223 -1.45 1.40 18.50
C LEU A 223 -2.85 0.91 18.10
N ASN A 224 -3.08 -0.40 18.05
CA ASN A 224 -4.38 -0.98 17.74
C ASN A 224 -5.29 -1.08 18.99
N VAL A 225 -4.74 -0.77 20.16
CA VAL A 225 -5.39 -0.94 21.46
C VAL A 225 -5.65 0.41 22.10
N PHE A 226 -6.80 0.53 22.75
CA PHE A 226 -7.13 1.74 23.51
C PHE A 226 -6.09 1.99 24.60
N LYS A 227 -5.58 3.23 24.65
CA LYS A 227 -4.82 3.77 25.78
C LYS A 227 -5.50 5.03 26.28
N PHE A 228 -5.50 5.19 27.59
CA PHE A 228 -5.94 6.43 28.21
C PHE A 228 -4.93 7.53 27.91
N ASP A 229 -5.44 8.73 27.62
CA ASP A 229 -4.65 9.91 27.34
C ASP A 229 -5.01 11.00 28.35
N ASP A 230 -4.08 11.31 29.26
CA ASP A 230 -4.24 12.37 30.25
C ASP A 230 -4.39 13.76 29.60
N LYS A 231 -3.94 13.91 28.35
CA LYS A 231 -3.98 15.15 27.55
C LYS A 231 -4.96 15.07 26.38
N TYR A 232 -6.00 14.25 26.51
CA TYR A 232 -6.94 13.99 25.42
C TYR A 232 -7.53 15.24 24.79
N GLU A 233 -7.90 16.24 25.60
CA GLU A 233 -8.47 17.49 25.09
C GLU A 233 -7.45 18.37 24.36
N GLU A 234 -6.15 18.29 24.71
CA GLU A 234 -5.07 19.00 24.00
C GLU A 234 -4.66 18.29 22.71
N ASN A 235 -4.87 16.97 22.64
CA ASN A 235 -4.51 16.15 21.50
C ASN A 235 -5.66 16.02 20.49
N GLU A 236 -6.93 16.17 20.93
CA GLU A 236 -8.05 16.34 20.01
C GLU A 236 -7.87 17.61 19.16
N GLY A 237 -7.79 17.44 17.85
CA GLY A 237 -7.72 18.56 16.90
C GLY A 237 -6.31 19.02 16.52
N LYS A 238 -5.26 18.36 17.02
CA LYS A 238 -3.91 18.47 16.43
C LYS A 238 -3.87 17.61 15.16
N ILE A 239 -4.42 18.18 14.08
CA ILE A 239 -4.32 17.71 12.70
C ILE A 239 -2.97 18.17 12.15
#